data_AF-U5GHR0-F1
#
_entry.id   AF-U5GHR0-F1
#
_cell.length_a   1.000
_cell.length_b   1.000
_cell.length_c   1.000
_cell.angle_alpha   90.00
_cell.angle_beta   90.00
_cell.angle_gamma   90.00
#
_symmetry.space_group_name_H-M   'P 1'
#
loop_
_entity.id
_entity.type
_entity.pdbx_description
1 polymer ?
#
loop_
_entity_poly.entity_id
_entity_poly.type
_entity_poly.pdbx_seq_one_letter_code
_entity_poly.pdbx_strand_id
1 'polypeptide(L)'
;MKRCELCDCLAKLYCESYEANHCWQCDTYVHSANLLAAKHSRTLLCHVCQSLTPWTGTGPKLVPTVSGCNSCVSNLSCKEERSSEGDQVGDNIDG
;
A
#
# COMPACT_ATOMS: atom_id res chain seq x y z
N MET A 1 1.78 6.87 6.73
CA MET A 1 2.05 5.45 6.40
C MET A 1 1.76 4.59 7.62
N LYS A 2 1.04 3.46 7.46
CA LYS A 2 0.72 2.50 8.52
C LYS A 2 1.98 1.75 8.98
N ARG A 3 2.12 1.59 10.29
CA ARG A 3 3.24 0.89 10.94
C ARG A 3 2.80 -0.48 11.45
N CYS A 4 3.77 -1.36 11.64
CA CYS A 4 3.54 -2.69 12.21
C CYS A 4 3.33 -2.56 13.71
N GLU A 5 2.24 -3.13 14.23
CA GLU A 5 1.88 -3.01 15.66
C GLU A 5 2.90 -3.69 16.60
N LEU A 6 3.75 -4.59 16.08
CA LEU A 6 4.73 -5.35 16.89
C LEU A 6 6.15 -4.77 16.88
N CYS A 7 6.55 -4.08 15.81
CA CYS A 7 7.95 -3.65 15.63
C CYS A 7 8.12 -2.26 15.00
N ASP A 8 7.02 -1.52 14.81
CA ASP A 8 6.96 -0.16 14.27
C ASP A 8 7.53 0.03 12.84
N CYS A 9 8.02 -1.04 12.20
CA CYS A 9 8.43 -1.06 10.80
C CYS A 9 7.24 -0.84 9.85
N LEU A 10 7.51 -0.52 8.58
CA LEU A 10 6.45 -0.29 7.60
C LEU A 10 5.55 -1.53 7.41
N ALA A 11 4.24 -1.37 7.63
CA ALA A 11 3.28 -2.44 7.46
C ALA A 11 3.04 -2.79 5.98
N LYS A 12 2.73 -4.07 5.75
CA LYS A 12 2.49 -4.65 4.43
C LYS A 12 1.14 -5.36 4.33
N LEU A 13 0.63 -5.88 5.44
CA LEU A 13 -0.63 -6.58 5.52
C LEU A 13 -1.50 -6.02 6.64
N TYR A 14 -2.81 -6.12 6.48
CA TYR A 14 -3.79 -5.93 7.53
C TYR A 14 -4.47 -7.27 7.81
N CYS A 15 -4.53 -7.68 9.07
CA CYS A 15 -5.23 -8.89 9.50
C CYS A 15 -6.58 -8.49 10.09
N GLU A 16 -7.67 -8.99 9.51
CA GLU A 16 -9.03 -8.65 9.94
C GLU A 16 -9.34 -9.18 11.35
N SER A 17 -8.91 -10.41 11.66
CA SER A 17 -9.19 -11.02 12.96
C SER A 17 -8.51 -10.35 14.15
N TYR A 18 -7.41 -9.63 13.92
CA TYR A 18 -6.66 -8.92 14.97
C TYR A 18 -6.84 -7.41 14.86
N GLU A 19 -7.54 -6.92 13.84
CA GLU A 19 -7.66 -5.51 13.48
C GLU A 19 -6.32 -4.76 13.47
N ALA A 20 -5.26 -5.45 13.02
CA ALA A 20 -3.89 -5.02 13.20
C ALA A 20 -3.08 -5.07 11.90
N ASN A 21 -2.14 -4.14 11.78
CA ASN A 21 -1.21 -4.04 10.65
C ASN A 21 0.11 -4.75 10.97
N HIS A 22 0.61 -5.55 10.02
CA HIS A 22 1.84 -6.33 10.19
C HIS A 22 2.83 -6.10 9.05
N CYS A 23 4.12 -6.07 9.36
CA CYS A 23 5.17 -6.27 8.37
C CYS A 23 5.31 -7.76 8.03
N TRP A 24 6.02 -8.11 6.96
CA TRP A 24 6.16 -9.51 6.52
C TRP A 24 6.71 -10.47 7.58
N GLN A 25 7.70 -10.02 8.37
CA GLN A 25 8.32 -10.85 9.40
C GLN A 25 7.35 -11.12 10.55
N CYS A 26 6.72 -10.06 11.07
CA CYS A 26 5.73 -10.15 12.13
C CYS A 26 4.47 -10.90 11.69
N ASP A 27 4.02 -10.73 10.44
CA ASP A 27 2.89 -11.48 9.88
C ASP A 27 3.15 -12.99 9.92
N THR A 28 4.33 -13.41 9.46
CA THR A 28 4.72 -14.82 9.48
C THR A 28 4.77 -15.34 10.91
N TYR A 29 5.40 -14.60 11.84
CA TYR A 29 5.49 -15.00 13.25
C TYR A 29 4.10 -15.23 13.88
N VAL A 30 3.16 -14.31 13.65
CA VAL A 30 1.79 -14.41 14.18
C VAL A 30 1.02 -15.57 13.55
N HIS A 31 1.05 -15.69 12.22
CA HIS A 31 0.18 -16.62 11.49
C HIS A 31 0.77 -18.03 11.36
N SER A 32 2.07 -18.23 11.60
CA SER A 32 2.69 -19.55 11.68
C SER A 32 2.61 -20.18 13.08
N ALA A 33 2.13 -19.46 14.10
CA ALA A 33 2.09 -19.94 15.48
C ALA A 33 1.17 -21.17 15.66
N ASN A 34 0.05 -21.23 14.94
CA ASN A 34 -0.86 -22.37 14.94
C ASN A 34 -1.83 -22.34 13.75
N LEU A 35 -2.58 -23.43 13.55
CA LEU A 35 -3.54 -23.58 12.45
C LEU A 35 -4.73 -22.62 12.53
N LEU A 36 -5.10 -22.12 13.71
CA LEU A 36 -6.20 -21.16 13.86
C LEU A 36 -5.77 -19.79 13.36
N ALA A 37 -4.60 -19.31 13.80
CA ALA A 37 -4.01 -18.08 13.31
C ALA A 37 -3.77 -18.13 11.80
N ALA A 38 -3.29 -19.25 11.27
CA ALA A 38 -3.11 -19.43 9.83
C ALA A 38 -4.39 -19.23 9.00
N LYS A 39 -5.59 -19.43 9.57
CA LYS A 39 -6.87 -19.22 8.89
C LYS A 39 -7.28 -17.75 8.79
N HIS A 40 -6.61 -16.84 9.49
CA HIS A 40 -6.99 -15.43 9.46
C HIS A 40 -6.80 -14.86 8.06
N SER A 41 -7.86 -14.15 7.60
CA SER A 41 -7.84 -13.36 6.38
C SER A 41 -6.93 -12.16 6.55
N ARG A 42 -5.98 -12.01 5.62
CA ARG A 42 -5.12 -10.84 5.51
C ARG A 42 -5.30 -10.18 4.16
N THR A 43 -5.26 -8.86 4.17
CA THR A 43 -5.37 -8.03 2.98
C THR A 43 -4.06 -7.28 2.75
N LEU A 44 -3.53 -7.30 1.52
CA LEU A 44 -2.33 -6.54 1.21
C LEU A 44 -2.62 -5.04 1.21
N LEU A 45 -1.68 -4.28 1.76
CA LEU A 45 -1.67 -2.83 1.71
C LEU A 45 -1.03 -2.35 0.41
N CYS A 46 -1.64 -1.34 -0.21
CA CYS A 46 -1.09 -0.67 -1.38
C CYS A 46 0.31 -0.15 -1.04
N HIS A 47 1.30 -0.47 -1.87
CA HIS A 47 2.69 -0.08 -1.62
C HIS A 47 2.87 1.45 -1.59
N VAL A 48 2.01 2.18 -2.32
CA VAL A 48 2.10 3.64 -2.47
C VAL A 48 1.40 4.36 -1.33
N CYS A 49 0.09 4.12 -1.13
CA CYS A 49 -0.73 4.87 -0.18
C CYS A 49 -1.18 4.07 1.06
N GLN A 50 -0.90 2.76 1.10
CA GLN A 50 -1.33 1.83 2.15
C GLN A 50 -2.85 1.75 2.40
N SER A 51 -3.65 2.09 1.39
CA SER A 51 -5.03 1.63 1.33
C SER A 51 -5.07 0.10 1.25
N LEU A 52 -6.18 -0.51 1.67
CA LEU A 52 -6.42 -1.92 1.40
C LEU A 52 -6.49 -2.14 -0.11
N THR A 53 -5.99 -3.28 -0.58
CA THR A 53 -6.11 -3.71 -1.98
C THR A 53 -7.10 -4.87 -2.09
N PRO A 54 -7.62 -5.19 -3.29
CA PRO A 54 -8.51 -6.34 -3.47
C PRO A 54 -7.86 -7.70 -3.20
N TRP A 55 -6.54 -7.76 -3.03
CA TRP A 55 -5.82 -9.00 -2.77
C TRP A 55 -5.98 -9.41 -1.31
N THR A 56 -6.48 -10.63 -1.10
CA THR A 56 -6.61 -11.27 0.21
C THR A 56 -5.95 -12.65 0.20
N GLY A 57 -5.51 -13.12 1.38
CA GLY A 57 -4.84 -14.41 1.52
C GLY A 57 -4.96 -15.00 2.92
N THR A 58 -4.91 -16.33 2.97
CA THR A 58 -4.85 -17.13 4.21
C THR A 58 -3.67 -18.11 4.14
N GLY A 59 -3.30 -18.72 5.28
CA GLY A 59 -2.18 -19.66 5.41
C GLY A 59 -1.10 -19.20 6.40
N PRO A 60 -0.18 -20.08 6.80
CA PRO A 60 0.82 -19.76 7.82
C PRO A 60 1.87 -18.76 7.36
N LYS A 61 2.11 -18.67 6.05
CA LYS A 61 3.07 -17.77 5.43
C LYS A 61 2.59 -17.38 4.04
N LEU A 62 2.51 -16.09 3.80
CA LEU A 62 2.20 -15.54 2.48
C LEU A 62 3.51 -15.18 1.77
N VAL A 63 3.54 -15.36 0.45
CA VAL A 63 4.71 -14.98 -0.36
C VAL A 63 4.83 -13.46 -0.37
N PRO A 64 6.02 -12.89 -0.10
CA PRO A 64 6.24 -11.46 -0.20
C PRO A 64 5.80 -10.94 -1.58
N THR A 65 4.74 -10.13 -1.58
CA THR A 65 4.08 -9.63 -2.78
C THR A 65 3.89 -8.13 -2.66
N VAL A 66 4.05 -7.40 -3.77
CA VAL A 66 3.77 -5.96 -3.84
C VAL A 66 2.41 -5.78 -4.51
N SER A 67 1.51 -5.00 -3.91
CA SER A 67 0.23 -4.65 -4.50
C SER A 67 0.08 -3.14 -4.65
N GLY A 68 -0.77 -2.73 -5.59
CA GLY A 68 -1.20 -1.35 -5.80
C GLY A 68 -2.72 -1.27 -5.83
N CYS A 69 -3.30 -0.17 -5.35
CA CYS A 69 -4.72 0.10 -5.53
C CYS A 69 -4.98 0.75 -6.88
N ASN A 70 -6.21 0.64 -7.41
CA ASN A 70 -6.59 1.20 -8.70
C ASN A 70 -6.22 2.67 -8.82
N SER A 71 -6.48 3.48 -7.80
CA SER A 71 -6.15 4.91 -7.80
C SER A 71 -4.65 5.14 -7.96
N CYS A 72 -3.80 4.39 -7.26
CA CYS A 72 -2.35 4.56 -7.38
C CYS A 72 -1.81 4.03 -8.71
N VAL A 73 -2.35 2.93 -9.23
CA VAL A 73 -1.94 2.38 -10.53
C VAL A 73 -2.36 3.31 -11.68
N SER A 74 -3.58 3.86 -11.64
CA SER A 74 -4.06 4.82 -12.65
C SER A 74 -3.27 6.13 -12.64
N ASN A 75 -2.85 6.62 -11.46
CA ASN A 75 -2.02 7.83 -11.36
C ASN A 75 -0.56 7.63 -11.80
N LEU A 76 -0.08 6.37 -11.86
CA LEU A 76 1.21 6.05 -12.46
C LEU A 76 1.13 6.03 -13.99
N SER A 77 -0.05 5.75 -14.55
CA SER A 77 -0.31 5.66 -16.00
C SER A 77 -0.40 7.02 -16.72
N CYS A 78 -0.40 8.15 -16.01
CA CYS A 78 -0.54 9.49 -16.61
C CYS A 78 0.73 10.35 -16.54
N LYS A 79 1.92 9.74 -16.48
CA LYS A 79 3.20 10.44 -16.66
C LYS A 79 3.87 10.05 -17.97
N GLU A 80 3.13 10.16 -19.08
CA GLU A 80 3.75 10.49 -20.36
C GLU A 80 3.66 12.01 -20.53
N GLU A 81 4.78 12.60 -20.92
CA GLU A 81 5.08 14.01 -20.78
C GLU A 81 4.09 14.94 -21.50
N ARG A 82 3.63 15.97 -20.80
CA ARG A 82 3.31 17.26 -21.43
C ARG A 82 4.19 18.33 -20.81
N SER A 83 5.40 18.44 -21.36
CA SER A 83 6.01 19.75 -21.53
C SER A 83 5.06 20.56 -22.41
N SER A 84 4.42 21.58 -21.84
CA SER A 84 3.79 22.63 -22.61
C SER A 84 4.30 23.93 -21.99
N GLU A 85 5.42 24.38 -22.55
CA GLU A 85 5.85 25.76 -22.44
C GLU A 85 4.70 26.65 -22.90
N GLY A 86 4.40 27.66 -22.10
CA GLY A 86 3.46 28.73 -22.43
C GLY A 86 3.99 29.99 -21.77
N ASP A 87 4.84 30.71 -22.51
CA ASP A 87 5.31 32.05 -22.17
C ASP A 87 4.11 32.95 -21.80
N GLN A 88 4.15 33.52 -20.60
CA GLN A 88 3.35 34.70 -20.31
C GLN A 88 4.16 35.92 -20.76
N VAL A 89 3.94 36.39 -21.98
CA VAL A 89 4.26 37.78 -22.34
C VAL A 89 2.96 38.58 -22.36
N GLY A 90 2.91 39.58 -21.50
CA GLY A 90 1.75 40.45 -21.32
C GLY A 90 2.08 41.56 -20.35
N ASP A 91 3.17 42.28 -20.60
CA ASP A 91 3.44 43.54 -19.90
C ASP A 91 2.38 44.56 -20.31
N ASN A 92 1.44 44.79 -19.40
CA ASN A 92 0.58 45.96 -19.41
C ASN A 92 1.39 47.13 -18.87
N ILE A 93 1.64 48.17 -19.68
CA ILE A 93 1.99 49.50 -19.18
C ILE A 93 1.06 50.52 -19.82
N ASP A 94 0.33 51.19 -18.94
CA ASP A 94 -0.58 52.33 -19.07
C ASP A 94 0.18 53.61 -19.50
N GLY A 95 -0.43 54.45 -20.36
CA GLY A 95 0.11 55.78 -20.75
C GLY A 95 -0.18 56.21 -22.18
#